data_AF-A0A429FQM1-F1
#
_entry.id   AF-A0A429FQM1-F1
#
_cell.length_a   1.000
_cell.length_b   1.000
_cell.length_c   1.000
_cell.angle_alpha   90.00
_cell.angle_beta   90.00
_cell.angle_gamma   90.00
#
_symmetry.space_group_name_H-M   'P 1'
#
loop_
_entity.id
_entity.type
_entity.pdbx_description
1 polymer ?
#
loop_
_entity_poly.entity_id
_entity_poly.type
_entity_poly.pdbx_seq_one_letter_code
_entity_poly.pdbx_strand_id
1 'polypeptide(L)'
;MTSITLDGAAPGGAGEPDGAAVRLRRRLERLLGVAATEGNAVEPLRNGDEIFPAMLDAIASAEHTVDMMTYVYWRGDIASRFARALADRARAGVRVRLLLDGFGSHPIEKELLDAMDAAGVTVAWFRRPPYLSPFKQNHRCHRKVLIVDEHTAFTGGVGIADEWKGDARDSGEWRDTHVRVRGPAVDGIAAGFAQNWAECHDELFDERDRFRPHEPAGDAVVQVVRGSASMGWQDMQTLIRVVLESAQHRLRLATAYFAPDDYFTDLLCRTARRGVAVEILLPGRHADKRVSRLAGQRHYDELLDAGVRIAQFRPSMLHTKIITMDGTASLIGSTNFNRRSLDHDEEIMLAVIDREVTARLDEHFTRDLAVSDPVEPGRWRRRGVVHRAMEASVVPIRRFL
;
A
#
# COMPACT_ATOMS: atom_id res chain seq x y z
N MET A 1 15.59 58.49 -26.49
CA MET A 1 14.42 58.61 -25.59
C MET A 1 13.46 57.47 -25.88
N THR A 2 13.61 56.34 -25.18
CA THR A 2 12.48 55.46 -24.86
C THR A 2 12.86 54.68 -23.61
N SER A 3 12.30 55.12 -22.49
CA SER A 3 12.35 54.44 -21.20
C SER A 3 11.40 53.24 -21.28
N ILE A 4 11.91 52.05 -20.94
CA ILE A 4 11.06 50.90 -20.64
C ILE A 4 10.96 50.85 -19.12
N THR A 5 9.79 51.22 -18.61
CA THR A 5 9.37 51.09 -17.23
C THR A 5 9.26 49.63 -16.84
N LEU A 6 10.03 49.24 -15.83
CA LEU A 6 9.85 48.02 -15.04
C LEU A 6 8.69 48.27 -14.07
N ASP A 7 7.56 47.61 -14.28
CA ASP A 7 6.43 47.63 -13.35
C ASP A 7 6.27 46.30 -12.62
N GLY A 8 6.58 46.35 -11.33
CA GLY A 8 5.82 45.77 -10.21
C GLY A 8 5.32 44.32 -10.31
N ALA A 9 6.14 43.36 -9.89
CA ALA A 9 5.63 42.13 -9.31
C ALA A 9 5.25 42.37 -7.84
N ALA A 10 3.94 42.39 -7.56
CA ALA A 10 3.40 42.38 -6.19
C ALA A 10 3.71 41.02 -5.49
N PRO A 11 3.83 40.99 -4.14
CA PRO A 11 4.14 39.77 -3.42
C PRO A 11 2.91 38.86 -3.37
N GLY A 12 2.97 37.74 -4.09
CA GLY A 12 1.92 36.72 -4.09
C GLY A 12 1.72 36.13 -2.69
N GLY A 13 0.48 36.28 -2.21
CA GLY A 13 -0.01 35.89 -0.89
C GLY A 13 0.04 34.39 -0.56
N ALA A 14 -0.35 34.09 0.67
CA ALA A 14 -0.47 32.74 1.23
C ALA A 14 -1.13 31.78 0.22
N GLY A 15 -0.40 30.72 -0.14
CA GLY A 15 -0.69 29.89 -1.29
C GLY A 15 -2.09 29.28 -1.28
N GLU A 16 -2.83 29.49 -2.35
CA GLU A 16 -4.11 28.85 -2.59
C GLU A 16 -3.99 27.32 -2.48
N PRO A 17 -5.01 26.63 -1.95
CA PRO A 17 -4.98 25.18 -1.72
C PRO A 17 -4.69 24.35 -2.98
N ASP A 18 -5.01 24.89 -4.16
CA ASP A 18 -4.75 24.26 -5.46
C ASP A 18 -3.26 24.31 -5.83
N GLY A 19 -2.55 25.38 -5.44
CA GLY A 19 -1.12 25.51 -5.67
C GLY A 19 -0.27 24.47 -4.91
N ALA A 20 -0.72 24.00 -3.74
CA ALA A 20 -0.02 22.97 -2.99
C ALA A 20 -0.12 21.60 -3.67
N ALA A 21 -1.33 21.22 -4.13
CA ALA A 21 -1.59 20.00 -4.86
C ALA A 21 -0.78 19.94 -6.17
N VAL A 22 -0.79 21.03 -6.95
CA VAL A 22 0.01 21.16 -8.17
C VAL A 22 1.50 21.04 -7.89
N ARG A 23 2.02 21.72 -6.85
CA ARG A 23 3.43 21.60 -6.46
C ARG A 23 3.81 20.18 -6.07
N LEU A 24 2.96 19.48 -5.30
CA LEU A 24 3.18 18.10 -4.91
C LEU A 24 3.26 17.20 -6.16
N ARG A 25 2.26 17.27 -7.04
CA ARG A 25 2.24 16.53 -8.31
C ARG A 25 3.54 16.74 -9.08
N ARG A 26 3.95 17.99 -9.29
CA ARG A 26 5.16 18.31 -10.05
C ARG A 26 6.43 17.80 -9.39
N ARG A 27 6.52 17.79 -8.04
CA ARG A 27 7.66 17.20 -7.32
C ARG A 27 7.71 15.69 -7.55
N LEU A 28 6.57 15.02 -7.40
CA LEU A 28 6.47 13.58 -7.56
C LEU A 28 6.78 13.13 -9.00
N GLU A 29 6.19 13.77 -10.01
CA GLU A 29 6.45 13.45 -11.43
C GLU A 29 7.93 13.62 -11.79
N ARG A 30 8.56 14.72 -11.35
CA ARG A 30 9.98 15.00 -11.65
C ARG A 30 10.95 14.04 -10.99
N LEU A 31 10.65 13.60 -9.77
CA LEU A 31 11.54 12.74 -9.01
C LEU A 31 11.34 11.26 -9.36
N LEU A 32 10.10 10.82 -9.56
CA LEU A 32 9.79 9.42 -9.86
C LEU A 32 9.83 9.09 -11.36
N GLY A 33 9.78 10.10 -12.24
CA GLY A 33 9.83 9.89 -13.69
C GLY A 33 8.56 9.23 -14.28
N VAL A 34 7.50 9.08 -13.48
CA VAL A 34 6.20 8.55 -13.89
C VAL A 34 5.17 9.67 -13.85
N ALA A 35 4.43 9.89 -14.94
CA ALA A 35 3.38 10.90 -14.98
C ALA A 35 2.16 10.48 -14.13
N ALA A 36 1.51 11.43 -13.49
CA ALA A 36 0.20 11.20 -12.89
C ALA A 36 -0.89 11.25 -13.97
N THR A 37 -1.88 10.38 -13.86
CA THR A 37 -3.08 10.43 -14.70
C THR A 37 -4.18 11.22 -14.02
N GLU A 38 -5.05 11.82 -14.81
CA GLU A 38 -6.25 12.53 -14.36
C GLU A 38 -7.49 11.72 -14.72
N GLY A 39 -8.67 12.11 -14.24
CA GLY A 39 -9.91 11.45 -14.63
C GLY A 39 -10.19 10.14 -13.88
N ASN A 40 -9.61 9.94 -12.68
CA ASN A 40 -9.74 8.66 -11.97
C ASN A 40 -10.84 8.71 -10.90
N ALA A 41 -11.55 7.59 -10.74
CA ALA A 41 -12.33 7.31 -9.54
C ALA A 41 -11.52 6.40 -8.62
N VAL A 42 -11.37 6.81 -7.37
CA VAL A 42 -10.72 6.00 -6.32
C VAL A 42 -11.67 5.88 -5.15
N GLU A 43 -12.01 4.65 -4.77
CA GLU A 43 -12.90 4.37 -3.66
C GLU A 43 -12.16 3.58 -2.57
N PRO A 44 -11.89 4.20 -1.42
CA PRO A 44 -11.38 3.49 -0.24
C PRO A 44 -12.40 2.49 0.32
N LEU A 45 -11.98 1.23 0.39
CA LEU A 45 -12.70 0.11 1.01
C LEU A 45 -12.05 -0.18 2.36
N ARG A 46 -12.81 0.00 3.43
CA ARG A 46 -12.25 0.11 4.79
C ARG A 46 -11.86 -1.22 5.42
N ASN A 47 -12.49 -2.33 5.09
CA ASN A 47 -12.31 -3.58 5.83
C ASN A 47 -12.77 -4.78 4.98
N GLY A 48 -12.66 -6.01 5.51
CA GLY A 48 -13.07 -7.22 4.80
C GLY A 48 -14.54 -7.24 4.38
N ASP A 49 -15.42 -6.61 5.16
CA ASP A 49 -16.85 -6.51 4.85
C ASP A 49 -17.12 -5.62 3.62
N GLU A 50 -16.23 -4.67 3.29
CA GLU A 50 -16.31 -3.84 2.07
C GLU A 50 -15.43 -4.37 0.93
N ILE A 51 -14.23 -4.85 1.26
CA ILE A 51 -13.18 -5.24 0.30
C ILE A 51 -13.60 -6.48 -0.48
N PHE A 52 -13.95 -7.56 0.22
CA PHE A 52 -14.15 -8.85 -0.43
C PHE A 52 -15.41 -8.91 -1.30
N PRO A 53 -16.56 -8.37 -0.88
CA PRO A 53 -17.72 -8.30 -1.77
C PRO A 53 -17.41 -7.52 -3.05
N ALA A 54 -16.79 -6.34 -2.94
CA ALA A 54 -16.46 -5.52 -4.12
C ALA A 54 -15.53 -6.24 -5.11
N MET A 55 -14.52 -6.97 -4.62
CA MET A 55 -13.62 -7.75 -5.47
C MET A 55 -14.33 -8.95 -6.12
N LEU A 56 -15.12 -9.70 -5.34
CA LEU A 56 -15.84 -10.87 -5.84
C LEU A 56 -16.91 -10.48 -6.86
N ASP A 57 -17.62 -9.38 -6.64
CA ASP A 57 -18.61 -8.84 -7.57
C ASP A 57 -17.94 -8.40 -8.87
N ALA A 58 -16.78 -7.76 -8.79
CA ALA A 58 -16.01 -7.40 -9.98
C ALA A 58 -15.59 -8.65 -10.78
N ILE A 59 -15.02 -9.67 -10.11
CA ILE A 59 -14.67 -10.94 -10.76
C ILE A 59 -15.91 -11.57 -11.39
N ALA A 60 -17.04 -11.65 -10.68
CA ALA A 60 -18.26 -12.24 -11.20
C ALA A 60 -18.81 -11.52 -12.44
N SER A 61 -18.61 -10.20 -12.51
CA SER A 61 -19.03 -9.37 -13.66
C SER A 61 -18.08 -9.41 -14.86
N ALA A 62 -16.92 -10.06 -14.73
CA ALA A 62 -15.91 -10.07 -15.79
C ALA A 62 -16.43 -10.69 -17.10
N GLU A 63 -16.16 -10.01 -18.21
CA GLU A 63 -16.58 -10.41 -19.56
C GLU A 63 -15.42 -10.89 -20.44
N HIS A 64 -14.19 -10.47 -20.16
CA HIS A 64 -13.03 -10.70 -21.01
C HIS A 64 -11.80 -11.19 -20.26
N THR A 65 -11.38 -10.47 -19.22
CA THR A 65 -10.11 -10.71 -18.55
C THR A 65 -10.20 -10.51 -17.03
N VAL A 66 -9.49 -11.36 -16.29
CA VAL A 66 -9.23 -11.21 -14.87
C VAL A 66 -7.74 -11.49 -14.63
N ASP A 67 -7.01 -10.48 -14.16
CA ASP A 67 -5.60 -10.59 -13.81
C ASP A 67 -5.42 -10.30 -12.32
N MET A 68 -4.99 -11.31 -11.56
CA MET A 68 -4.86 -11.21 -10.12
C MET A 68 -3.47 -11.62 -9.65
N MET A 69 -2.86 -10.81 -8.78
CA MET A 69 -1.66 -11.16 -8.04
C MET A 69 -1.85 -10.90 -6.55
N THR A 70 -1.28 -11.78 -5.73
CA THR A 70 -1.26 -11.57 -4.29
C THR A 70 -0.05 -12.22 -3.64
N TYR A 71 0.44 -11.60 -2.57
CA TYR A 71 1.44 -12.19 -1.69
C TYR A 71 0.83 -13.31 -0.82
N VAL A 72 -0.31 -13.03 -0.17
CA VAL A 72 -1.01 -13.97 0.71
C VAL A 72 -2.25 -14.52 0.01
N TYR A 73 -2.23 -15.84 -0.18
CA TYR A 73 -3.41 -16.65 -0.45
C TYR A 73 -3.30 -17.89 0.43
N TRP A 74 -4.11 -17.97 1.48
CA TRP A 74 -4.00 -19.03 2.49
C TRP A 74 -5.20 -19.96 2.48
N ARG A 75 -6.12 -19.80 3.43
CA ARG A 75 -7.16 -20.77 3.76
C ARG A 75 -8.43 -20.07 4.21
N GLY A 76 -9.50 -20.85 4.32
CA GLY A 76 -10.78 -20.42 4.84
C GLY A 76 -11.84 -20.22 3.75
N ASP A 77 -13.01 -19.77 4.20
CA ASP A 77 -14.17 -19.55 3.33
C ASP A 77 -13.85 -18.53 2.23
N ILE A 78 -13.14 -17.44 2.56
CA ILE A 78 -12.85 -16.42 1.55
C ILE A 78 -11.92 -16.93 0.45
N ALA A 79 -10.90 -17.72 0.82
CA ALA A 79 -9.99 -18.36 -0.13
C ALA A 79 -10.74 -19.30 -1.09
N SER A 80 -11.72 -20.04 -0.57
CA SER A 80 -12.58 -20.92 -1.38
C SER A 80 -13.50 -20.14 -2.30
N ARG A 81 -14.06 -19.01 -1.84
CA ARG A 81 -14.94 -18.14 -2.64
C ARG A 81 -14.20 -17.50 -3.82
N PHE A 82 -12.98 -17.01 -3.60
CA PHE A 82 -12.13 -16.49 -4.69
C PHE A 82 -11.79 -17.57 -5.71
N ALA A 83 -11.35 -18.75 -5.27
CA ALA A 83 -11.01 -19.84 -6.17
C ALA A 83 -12.21 -20.26 -7.04
N ARG A 84 -13.41 -20.34 -6.42
CA ARG A 84 -14.65 -20.62 -7.15
C ARG A 84 -15.00 -19.52 -8.14
N ALA A 85 -14.95 -18.25 -7.74
CA ALA A 85 -15.27 -17.13 -8.63
C ALA A 85 -14.34 -17.06 -9.85
N LEU A 86 -13.04 -17.24 -9.64
CA LEU A 86 -12.04 -17.29 -10.70
C LEU A 86 -12.28 -18.49 -11.64
N ALA A 87 -12.51 -19.68 -11.08
CA ALA A 87 -12.82 -20.88 -11.86
C ALA A 87 -14.11 -20.74 -12.67
N ASP A 88 -15.16 -20.14 -12.10
CA ASP A 88 -16.44 -19.97 -12.77
C ASP A 88 -16.34 -18.98 -13.94
N ARG A 89 -15.52 -17.93 -13.83
CA ARG A 89 -15.21 -17.03 -14.95
C ARG A 89 -14.39 -17.72 -16.03
N ALA A 90 -13.36 -18.49 -15.65
CA ALA A 90 -12.56 -19.25 -16.60
C ALA A 90 -13.42 -20.25 -17.41
N ARG A 91 -14.34 -20.98 -16.77
CA ARG A 91 -15.30 -21.86 -17.45
C ARG A 91 -16.26 -21.12 -18.37
N ALA A 92 -16.55 -19.86 -18.07
CA ALA A 92 -17.38 -18.99 -18.92
C ALA A 92 -16.59 -18.40 -20.11
N GLY A 93 -15.32 -18.75 -20.29
CA GLY A 93 -14.47 -18.31 -21.41
C GLY A 93 -13.69 -17.01 -21.17
N VAL A 94 -13.79 -16.43 -19.97
CA VAL A 94 -12.99 -15.28 -19.54
C VAL A 94 -11.53 -15.73 -19.32
N ARG A 95 -10.55 -14.97 -19.80
CA ARG A 95 -9.14 -15.26 -19.49
C ARG A 95 -8.84 -14.91 -18.05
N VAL A 96 -8.39 -15.88 -17.28
CA VAL A 96 -8.05 -15.66 -15.86
C VAL A 96 -6.58 -16.00 -15.63
N ARG A 97 -5.78 -15.01 -15.22
CA ARG A 97 -4.40 -15.20 -14.78
C ARG A 97 -4.28 -14.96 -13.28
N LEU A 98 -3.68 -15.91 -12.58
CA LEU A 98 -3.41 -15.82 -11.14
C LEU A 98 -1.90 -15.95 -10.90
N LEU A 99 -1.28 -14.91 -10.36
CA LEU A 99 0.13 -14.92 -9.98
C LEU A 99 0.27 -14.97 -8.45
N LEU A 100 0.85 -16.06 -7.96
CA LEU A 100 1.03 -16.30 -6.53
C LEU A 100 2.49 -16.13 -6.11
N ASP A 101 2.71 -15.47 -4.98
CA ASP A 101 4.03 -15.42 -4.38
C ASP A 101 4.43 -16.80 -3.81
N GLY A 102 5.54 -17.36 -4.30
CA GLY A 102 6.06 -18.66 -3.87
C GLY A 102 6.45 -18.81 -2.39
N PHE A 103 6.47 -17.76 -1.58
CA PHE A 103 6.68 -17.83 -0.13
C PHE A 103 5.38 -17.51 0.61
N GLY A 104 4.78 -16.35 0.35
CA GLY A 104 3.58 -15.88 1.02
C GLY A 104 2.34 -16.73 0.74
N SER A 105 2.22 -17.29 -0.46
CA SER A 105 1.08 -18.13 -0.88
C SER A 105 1.37 -19.63 -0.79
N HIS A 106 2.51 -20.03 -0.22
CA HIS A 106 2.82 -21.44 0.01
C HIS A 106 1.75 -22.21 0.82
N PRO A 107 1.04 -21.59 1.79
CA PRO A 107 -0.01 -22.29 2.57
C PRO A 107 -1.32 -22.58 1.84
N ILE A 108 -1.48 -22.14 0.58
CA ILE A 108 -2.70 -22.36 -0.21
C ILE A 108 -3.06 -23.84 -0.30
N GLU A 109 -4.35 -24.15 -0.20
CA GLU A 109 -4.87 -25.51 -0.34
C GLU A 109 -4.68 -26.01 -1.77
N LYS A 110 -4.10 -27.21 -1.90
CA LYS A 110 -3.78 -27.79 -3.21
C LYS A 110 -5.04 -28.04 -4.03
N GLU A 111 -6.11 -28.45 -3.37
CA GLU A 111 -7.40 -28.74 -3.98
C GLU A 111 -8.00 -27.50 -4.65
N LEU A 112 -7.75 -26.29 -4.11
CA LEU A 112 -8.17 -25.04 -4.73
C LEU A 112 -7.35 -24.75 -5.99
N LEU A 113 -6.03 -24.99 -5.96
CA LEU A 113 -5.15 -24.84 -7.13
C LEU A 113 -5.57 -25.80 -8.25
N ASP A 114 -5.74 -27.08 -7.92
CA ASP A 114 -6.13 -28.12 -8.87
C ASP A 114 -7.50 -27.82 -9.49
N ALA A 115 -8.46 -27.29 -8.70
CA ALA A 115 -9.78 -26.90 -9.18
C ALA A 115 -9.76 -25.67 -10.10
N MET A 116 -8.88 -24.69 -9.85
CA MET A 116 -8.69 -23.52 -10.70
C MET A 116 -8.00 -23.90 -12.02
N ASP A 117 -6.95 -24.71 -11.95
CA ASP A 117 -6.23 -25.20 -13.14
C ASP A 117 -7.18 -26.00 -14.07
N ALA A 118 -7.94 -26.94 -13.50
CA ALA A 118 -8.94 -27.71 -14.25
C ALA A 118 -10.07 -26.85 -14.84
N ALA A 119 -10.31 -25.66 -14.31
CA ALA A 119 -11.29 -24.70 -14.82
C ALA A 119 -10.75 -23.80 -15.93
N GLY A 120 -9.44 -23.83 -16.21
CA GLY A 120 -8.78 -23.00 -17.21
C GLY A 120 -8.15 -21.72 -16.66
N VAL A 121 -7.96 -21.59 -15.34
CA VAL A 121 -7.20 -20.48 -14.75
C VAL A 121 -5.71 -20.72 -14.96
N THR A 122 -5.00 -19.75 -15.55
CA THR A 122 -3.54 -19.83 -15.68
C THR A 122 -2.87 -19.41 -14.37
N VAL A 123 -2.39 -20.38 -13.61
CA VAL A 123 -1.69 -20.13 -12.34
C VAL A 123 -0.17 -20.10 -12.55
N ALA A 124 0.44 -18.97 -12.22
CA ALA A 124 1.89 -18.80 -12.22
C ALA A 124 2.43 -18.54 -10.80
N TRP A 125 3.71 -18.85 -10.59
CA TRP A 125 4.37 -18.70 -9.29
C TRP A 125 5.55 -17.74 -9.38
N PHE A 126 5.47 -16.64 -8.65
CA PHE A 126 6.59 -15.72 -8.50
C PHE A 126 7.63 -16.32 -7.55
N ARG A 127 8.81 -16.63 -8.09
CA ARG A 127 10.02 -16.96 -7.31
C ARG A 127 9.84 -18.09 -6.28
N ARG A 128 9.50 -19.30 -6.75
CA ARG A 128 9.27 -20.49 -5.90
C ARG A 128 10.60 -21.09 -5.37
N PRO A 129 10.72 -21.42 -4.07
CA PRO A 129 12.01 -21.73 -3.42
C PRO A 129 12.94 -22.83 -3.98
N PRO A 130 12.50 -23.94 -4.61
CA PRO A 130 13.48 -24.90 -5.13
C PRO A 130 14.16 -24.45 -6.43
N TYR A 131 13.74 -23.32 -7.03
CA TYR A 131 14.15 -22.92 -8.37
C TYR A 131 15.02 -21.65 -8.42
N LEU A 132 15.61 -21.20 -7.30
CA LEU A 132 16.30 -19.91 -7.23
C LEU A 132 17.66 -19.90 -6.56
N SER A 133 18.53 -19.05 -7.11
CA SER A 133 19.75 -18.55 -6.46
C SER A 133 19.41 -17.84 -5.13
N PRO A 134 20.24 -17.98 -4.07
CA PRO A 134 20.04 -17.34 -2.76
C PRO A 134 19.78 -15.82 -2.84
N PHE A 135 20.34 -15.14 -3.85
CA PHE A 135 20.19 -13.70 -4.03
C PHE A 135 18.80 -13.29 -4.57
N LYS A 136 18.12 -14.17 -5.31
CA LYS A 136 16.76 -13.92 -5.83
C LYS A 136 15.68 -14.28 -4.82
N GLN A 137 15.99 -15.13 -3.84
CA GLN A 137 15.03 -15.56 -2.80
C GLN A 137 14.56 -14.40 -1.91
N ASN A 138 15.36 -13.34 -1.77
CA ASN A 138 15.06 -12.27 -0.82
C ASN A 138 14.03 -11.22 -1.32
N HIS A 139 13.80 -11.09 -2.64
CA HIS A 139 12.78 -10.18 -3.16
C HIS A 139 11.48 -10.95 -3.41
N ARG A 140 10.38 -10.47 -2.84
CA ARG A 140 9.06 -11.11 -2.95
C ARG A 140 8.09 -10.21 -3.69
N CYS A 141 7.08 -10.83 -4.29
CA CYS A 141 5.95 -10.09 -4.84
C CYS A 141 5.05 -9.69 -3.68
N HIS A 142 5.19 -8.46 -3.18
CA HIS A 142 4.37 -7.95 -2.09
C HIS A 142 3.19 -7.08 -2.61
N ARG A 143 3.06 -6.93 -3.92
CA ARG A 143 1.90 -6.33 -4.59
C ARG A 143 0.64 -7.17 -4.39
N LYS A 144 -0.49 -6.49 -4.23
CA LYS A 144 -1.83 -7.10 -4.23
C LYS A 144 -2.64 -6.34 -5.26
N VAL A 145 -2.93 -6.99 -6.37
CA VAL A 145 -3.58 -6.36 -7.51
C VAL A 145 -4.62 -7.32 -8.07
N LEU A 146 -5.79 -6.78 -8.38
CA LEU A 146 -6.82 -7.44 -9.18
C LEU A 146 -7.22 -6.46 -10.28
N ILE A 147 -7.14 -6.86 -11.54
CA ILE A 147 -7.63 -6.11 -12.70
C ILE A 147 -8.73 -6.95 -13.35
N VAL A 148 -9.87 -6.30 -13.63
CA VAL A 148 -11.00 -6.90 -14.33
C VAL A 148 -11.30 -6.08 -15.58
N ASP A 149 -11.32 -6.78 -16.72
CA ASP A 149 -11.63 -6.25 -18.06
C ASP A 149 -10.83 -4.99 -18.45
N GLU A 150 -9.60 -4.87 -17.92
CA GLU A 150 -8.74 -3.70 -18.09
C GLU A 150 -9.42 -2.37 -17.69
N HIS A 151 -10.51 -2.40 -16.92
CA HIS A 151 -11.34 -1.22 -16.62
C HIS A 151 -11.49 -0.96 -15.13
N THR A 152 -11.50 -2.01 -14.31
CA THR A 152 -11.58 -1.90 -12.86
C THR A 152 -10.36 -2.55 -12.24
N ALA A 153 -9.67 -1.83 -11.37
CA ALA A 153 -8.53 -2.35 -10.64
C ALA A 153 -8.72 -2.23 -9.13
N PHE A 154 -8.06 -3.11 -8.39
CA PHE A 154 -8.00 -3.05 -6.93
C PHE A 154 -6.54 -3.15 -6.47
N THR A 155 -6.19 -2.39 -5.43
CA THR A 155 -4.87 -2.46 -4.79
C THR A 155 -4.90 -1.98 -3.33
N GLY A 156 -3.91 -2.36 -2.52
CA GLY A 156 -3.84 -2.06 -1.09
C GLY A 156 -3.12 -3.13 -0.26
N GLY A 157 -3.50 -3.29 1.01
CA GLY A 157 -2.80 -4.16 1.96
C GLY A 157 -3.31 -5.59 2.11
N VAL A 158 -4.53 -5.87 1.64
CA VAL A 158 -5.31 -7.07 1.97
C VAL A 158 -4.66 -8.38 1.49
N GLY A 159 -4.72 -9.43 2.33
CA GLY A 159 -4.42 -10.82 1.95
C GLY A 159 -5.71 -11.62 1.72
N ILE A 160 -5.63 -12.72 0.97
CA ILE A 160 -6.76 -13.64 0.78
C ILE A 160 -6.71 -14.72 1.86
N ALA A 161 -7.28 -14.41 3.03
CA ALA A 161 -7.42 -15.31 4.16
C ALA A 161 -8.54 -14.83 5.10
N ASP A 162 -9.14 -15.74 5.87
CA ASP A 162 -10.28 -15.42 6.75
C ASP A 162 -9.94 -14.38 7.83
N GLU A 163 -8.67 -14.25 8.21
CA GLU A 163 -8.19 -13.20 9.12
C GLU A 163 -8.50 -11.79 8.60
N TRP A 164 -8.57 -11.56 7.29
CA TRP A 164 -8.90 -10.24 6.74
C TRP A 164 -10.42 -9.99 6.62
N LYS A 165 -11.27 -10.94 7.01
CA LYS A 165 -12.73 -10.76 6.98
C LYS A 165 -13.18 -9.81 8.09
N GLY A 166 -14.37 -9.25 7.90
CA GLY A 166 -15.02 -8.48 8.95
C GLY A 166 -14.54 -7.05 9.05
N ASP A 167 -14.72 -6.49 10.25
CA ASP A 167 -14.50 -5.08 10.57
C ASP A 167 -13.52 -4.91 11.75
N ALA A 168 -12.58 -5.84 11.90
CA ALA A 168 -11.63 -5.81 13.01
C ALA A 168 -12.31 -5.74 14.39
N ARG A 169 -13.43 -6.47 14.54
CA ARG A 169 -14.30 -6.44 15.72
C ARG A 169 -13.67 -7.11 16.93
N ASP A 170 -12.81 -8.09 16.67
CA ASP A 170 -12.06 -8.84 17.66
C ASP A 170 -10.69 -9.28 17.11
N SER A 171 -9.90 -9.96 17.93
CA SER A 171 -8.53 -10.35 17.60
C SER A 171 -8.38 -11.35 16.46
N GLY A 172 -9.46 -11.99 16.01
CA GLY A 172 -9.48 -12.89 14.85
C GLY A 172 -9.61 -12.16 13.51
N GLU A 173 -9.98 -10.88 13.51
CA GLU A 173 -10.18 -10.06 12.31
C GLU A 173 -9.09 -9.00 12.16
N TRP A 174 -8.58 -8.75 10.97
CA TRP A 174 -7.53 -7.77 10.69
C TRP A 174 -8.13 -6.51 10.09
N ARG A 175 -7.67 -5.35 10.58
CA ARG A 175 -8.03 -4.05 10.03
C ARG A 175 -7.10 -3.70 8.88
N ASP A 176 -7.59 -3.75 7.65
CA ASP A 176 -6.80 -3.36 6.46
C ASP A 176 -7.63 -2.53 5.48
N THR A 177 -6.99 -1.81 4.57
CA THR A 177 -7.66 -0.98 3.56
C THR A 177 -7.24 -1.39 2.16
N HIS A 178 -8.21 -1.42 1.26
CA HIS A 178 -8.00 -1.60 -0.18
C HIS A 178 -8.65 -0.41 -0.91
N VAL A 179 -8.35 -0.25 -2.19
CA VAL A 179 -9.04 0.72 -3.03
C VAL A 179 -9.56 0.05 -4.28
N ARG A 180 -10.75 0.48 -4.72
CA ARG A 180 -11.25 0.24 -6.07
C ARG A 180 -10.92 1.44 -6.95
N VAL A 181 -10.36 1.20 -8.12
CA VAL A 181 -9.89 2.22 -9.06
C VAL A 181 -10.53 2.01 -10.43
N ARG A 182 -11.02 3.10 -11.03
CA ARG A 182 -11.45 3.16 -12.43
C ARG A 182 -10.87 4.41 -13.09
N GLY A 183 -10.72 4.36 -14.41
CA GLY A 183 -10.08 5.41 -15.20
C GLY A 183 -8.60 5.13 -15.46
N PRO A 184 -7.87 6.10 -16.04
CA PRO A 184 -6.55 5.84 -16.64
C PRO A 184 -5.46 5.27 -15.72
N ALA A 185 -5.60 5.42 -14.40
CA ALA A 185 -4.69 4.82 -13.42
C ALA A 185 -4.71 3.28 -13.41
N VAL A 186 -5.75 2.65 -13.96
CA VAL A 186 -5.83 1.19 -14.10
C VAL A 186 -4.64 0.65 -14.90
N ASP A 187 -4.18 1.36 -15.93
CA ASP A 187 -2.99 0.96 -16.70
C ASP A 187 -1.72 0.92 -15.86
N GLY A 188 -1.56 1.87 -14.94
CA GLY A 188 -0.42 1.87 -14.02
C GLY A 188 -0.44 0.67 -13.07
N ILE A 189 -1.64 0.25 -12.64
CA ILE A 189 -1.83 -0.93 -11.80
C ILE A 189 -1.61 -2.22 -12.61
N ALA A 190 -2.16 -2.29 -13.83
CA ALA A 190 -1.96 -3.38 -14.78
C ALA A 190 -0.48 -3.54 -15.16
N ALA A 191 0.28 -2.45 -15.29
CA ALA A 191 1.71 -2.49 -15.51
C ALA A 191 2.47 -3.15 -14.33
N GLY A 192 1.97 -2.98 -13.11
CA GLY A 192 2.48 -3.71 -11.94
C GLY A 192 2.27 -5.22 -12.08
N PHE A 193 1.12 -5.64 -12.61
CA PHE A 193 0.84 -7.03 -12.92
C PHE A 193 1.75 -7.58 -14.02
N ALA A 194 1.74 -6.91 -15.18
CA ALA A 194 2.49 -7.33 -16.38
C ALA A 194 3.98 -7.48 -16.09
N GLN A 195 4.58 -6.60 -15.28
CA GLN A 195 5.99 -6.68 -14.92
C GLN A 195 6.35 -7.98 -14.17
N ASN A 196 5.54 -8.39 -13.20
CA ASN A 196 5.79 -9.66 -12.50
C ASN A 196 5.42 -10.88 -13.35
N TRP A 197 4.36 -10.75 -14.14
CA TRP A 197 3.92 -11.80 -15.05
C TRP A 197 5.02 -12.14 -16.07
N ALA A 198 5.68 -11.12 -16.63
CA ALA A 198 6.76 -11.29 -17.59
C ALA A 198 8.01 -12.01 -17.04
N GLU A 199 8.19 -12.06 -15.71
CA GLU A 199 9.25 -12.88 -15.10
C GLU A 199 8.86 -14.37 -15.03
N CYS A 200 7.56 -14.67 -15.03
CA CYS A 200 7.02 -15.99 -14.66
C CYS A 200 6.37 -16.75 -15.81
N HIS A 201 6.09 -16.09 -16.94
CA HIS A 201 5.33 -16.66 -18.04
C HIS A 201 5.82 -16.10 -19.37
N ASP A 202 5.90 -16.96 -20.40
CA ASP A 202 6.44 -16.59 -21.72
C ASP A 202 5.45 -15.74 -22.53
N GLU A 203 4.17 -16.11 -22.51
CA GLU A 203 3.11 -15.34 -23.15
C GLU A 203 2.70 -14.16 -22.26
N LEU A 204 2.97 -12.94 -22.75
CA LEU A 204 2.71 -11.70 -22.02
C LEU A 204 1.32 -11.14 -22.30
N PHE A 205 0.92 -11.20 -23.58
CA PHE A 205 -0.34 -10.68 -24.08
C PHE A 205 -0.93 -11.64 -25.10
N ASP A 206 -2.25 -11.78 -25.10
CA ASP A 206 -3.00 -12.57 -26.06
C ASP A 206 -4.09 -11.73 -26.75
N GLU A 207 -4.91 -12.35 -27.61
CA GLU A 207 -5.99 -11.67 -28.34
C GLU A 207 -7.09 -11.08 -27.45
N ARG A 208 -7.09 -11.39 -26.15
CA ARG A 208 -8.07 -10.88 -25.19
C ARG A 208 -7.58 -9.64 -24.46
N ASP A 209 -6.31 -9.27 -24.61
CA ASP A 209 -5.80 -7.96 -24.18
C ASP A 209 -6.26 -6.89 -25.17
N ARG A 210 -7.21 -6.06 -24.74
CA ARG A 210 -7.94 -5.13 -25.60
C ARG A 210 -7.31 -3.75 -25.66
N PHE A 211 -6.49 -3.40 -24.68
CA PHE A 211 -5.83 -2.10 -24.53
C PHE A 211 -6.80 -0.94 -24.77
N ARG A 212 -7.98 -1.01 -24.14
CA ARG A 212 -9.04 -0.04 -24.36
C ARG A 212 -8.61 1.34 -23.83
N PRO A 213 -8.93 2.43 -24.54
CA PRO A 213 -8.83 3.76 -23.96
C PRO A 213 -9.67 3.85 -22.69
N HIS A 214 -9.12 4.50 -21.67
CA HIS A 214 -9.84 4.77 -20.42
C HIS A 214 -10.67 6.02 -20.55
N GLU A 215 -11.97 5.90 -20.28
CA GLU A 215 -12.84 7.05 -20.07
C GLU A 215 -12.62 7.62 -18.66
N PRO A 216 -12.70 8.96 -18.48
CA PRO A 216 -12.69 9.56 -17.15
C PRO A 216 -13.83 9.01 -16.28
N ALA A 217 -13.49 8.54 -15.09
CA ALA A 217 -14.44 7.96 -14.13
C ALA A 217 -14.66 8.83 -12.88
N GLY A 218 -13.83 9.85 -12.67
CA GLY A 218 -13.86 10.77 -11.53
C GLY A 218 -12.82 11.88 -11.68
N ASP A 219 -12.55 12.63 -10.62
CA ASP A 219 -11.69 13.83 -10.67
C ASP A 219 -10.30 13.63 -10.05
N ALA A 220 -10.01 12.44 -9.51
CA ALA A 220 -8.77 12.19 -8.79
C ALA A 220 -7.56 12.17 -9.74
N VAL A 221 -6.49 12.85 -9.33
CA VAL A 221 -5.18 12.75 -9.97
C VAL A 221 -4.40 11.64 -9.28
N VAL A 222 -4.01 10.60 -10.03
CA VAL A 222 -3.40 9.40 -9.47
C VAL A 222 -2.07 9.13 -10.16
N GLN A 223 -1.02 9.00 -9.37
CA GLN A 223 0.25 8.46 -9.84
C GLN A 223 0.43 7.06 -9.27
N VAL A 224 0.54 6.07 -10.15
CA VAL A 224 0.84 4.70 -9.75
C VAL A 224 2.34 4.51 -9.69
N VAL A 225 2.85 4.25 -8.49
CA VAL A 225 4.28 4.05 -8.24
C VAL A 225 4.51 2.55 -8.01
N ARG A 226 5.45 1.98 -8.77
CA ARG A 226 5.79 0.55 -8.71
C ARG A 226 7.20 0.42 -8.16
N GLY A 227 7.32 -0.06 -6.92
CA GLY A 227 8.62 -0.29 -6.30
C GLY A 227 9.18 -1.60 -6.85
N SER A 228 10.35 -1.55 -7.49
CA SER A 228 11.07 -2.76 -7.90
C SER A 228 12.29 -2.96 -7.01
N ALA A 229 12.55 -4.21 -6.66
CA ALA A 229 13.72 -4.63 -5.90
C ALA A 229 14.99 -4.60 -6.76
N SER A 230 15.35 -3.41 -7.21
CA SER A 230 16.52 -3.13 -8.04
C SER A 230 17.56 -2.33 -7.25
N MET A 231 18.85 -2.50 -7.60
CA MET A 231 19.92 -1.74 -6.98
C MET A 231 19.89 -0.29 -7.47
N GLY A 232 19.79 0.68 -6.56
CA GLY A 232 19.88 2.10 -6.89
C GLY A 232 18.80 2.94 -6.21
N TRP A 233 18.29 3.92 -6.94
CA TRP A 233 17.22 4.82 -6.50
C TRP A 233 15.94 4.03 -6.21
N GLN A 234 15.34 4.23 -5.04
CA GLN A 234 14.16 3.48 -4.61
C GLN A 234 12.91 4.35 -4.63
N ASP A 235 12.00 4.03 -5.56
CA ASP A 235 10.79 4.82 -5.81
C ASP A 235 9.91 4.97 -4.56
N MET A 236 9.79 3.91 -3.75
CA MET A 236 9.01 3.96 -2.51
C MET A 236 9.61 4.90 -1.48
N GLN A 237 10.94 4.91 -1.34
CA GLN A 237 11.60 5.85 -0.45
C GLN A 237 11.44 7.29 -0.93
N THR A 238 11.63 7.53 -2.23
CA THR A 238 11.43 8.86 -2.82
C THR A 238 10.01 9.34 -2.65
N LEU A 239 9.02 8.49 -2.92
CA LEU A 239 7.60 8.80 -2.78
C LEU A 239 7.28 9.28 -1.36
N ILE A 240 7.66 8.48 -0.36
CA ILE A 240 7.42 8.81 1.06
C ILE A 240 8.20 10.06 1.46
N ARG A 241 9.45 10.21 1.00
CA ARG A 241 10.26 11.40 1.26
C ARG A 241 9.60 12.66 0.75
N VAL A 242 9.12 12.66 -0.50
CA VAL A 242 8.48 13.85 -1.11
C VAL A 242 7.23 14.24 -0.32
N VAL A 243 6.43 13.27 0.12
CA VAL A 243 5.25 13.55 0.96
C VAL A 243 5.66 14.13 2.31
N LEU A 244 6.62 13.52 3.02
CA LEU A 244 7.09 14.03 4.31
C LEU A 244 7.70 15.44 4.19
N GLU A 245 8.48 15.72 3.15
CA GLU A 245 9.08 17.04 2.90
C GLU A 245 8.05 18.08 2.42
N SER A 246 6.93 17.64 1.83
CA SER A 246 5.88 18.54 1.33
C SER A 246 4.81 18.88 2.36
N ALA A 247 4.62 18.05 3.40
CA ALA A 247 3.61 18.27 4.44
C ALA A 247 3.79 19.62 5.15
N GLN A 248 2.69 20.38 5.29
CA GLN A 248 2.67 21.73 5.87
C GLN A 248 1.86 21.81 7.18
N HIS A 249 0.81 21.01 7.34
CA HIS A 249 -0.14 21.14 8.45
C HIS A 249 -0.34 19.83 9.21
N ARG A 250 -0.60 18.73 8.52
CA ARG A 250 -0.87 17.44 9.14
C ARG A 250 -0.38 16.29 8.28
N LEU A 251 0.24 15.30 8.92
CA LEU A 251 0.62 14.04 8.31
C LEU A 251 0.15 12.89 9.21
N ARG A 252 -0.65 11.98 8.65
CA ARG A 252 -1.07 10.76 9.36
C ARG A 252 -0.49 9.55 8.67
N LEU A 253 0.07 8.63 9.44
CA LEU A 253 0.67 7.38 8.96
C LEU A 253 0.02 6.22 9.71
N ALA A 254 -0.58 5.28 8.98
CA ALA A 254 -1.07 4.02 9.53
C ALA A 254 -0.41 2.86 8.80
N THR A 255 0.44 2.10 9.51
CA THR A 255 1.25 1.02 8.91
C THR A 255 1.30 -0.22 9.80
N ALA A 256 1.22 -1.39 9.18
CA ALA A 256 1.34 -2.69 9.84
C ALA A 256 2.72 -2.93 10.44
N TYR A 257 3.76 -2.62 9.68
CA TYR A 257 5.14 -2.78 10.10
C TYR A 257 5.82 -1.41 10.06
N PHE A 258 6.25 -0.97 11.24
CA PHE A 258 6.99 0.27 11.42
C PHE A 258 8.36 -0.08 11.95
N ALA A 259 9.35 -0.07 11.07
CA ALA A 259 10.75 -0.30 11.39
C ALA A 259 11.60 0.61 10.50
N PRO A 260 11.47 1.94 10.66
CA PRO A 260 12.24 2.89 9.86
C PRO A 260 13.73 2.73 10.11
N ASP A 261 14.53 3.22 9.17
CA ASP A 261 15.93 3.49 9.43
C ASP A 261 16.11 4.88 10.04
N ASP A 262 17.36 5.23 10.35
CA ASP A 262 17.68 6.49 11.01
C ASP A 262 17.37 7.69 10.09
N TYR A 263 17.45 7.50 8.77
CA TYR A 263 17.09 8.54 7.79
C TYR A 263 15.61 8.89 7.84
N PHE A 264 14.71 7.90 7.79
CA PHE A 264 13.27 8.16 7.88
C PHE A 264 12.83 8.58 9.28
N THR A 265 13.52 8.12 10.32
CA THR A 265 13.27 8.60 11.70
C THR A 265 13.59 10.08 11.83
N ASP A 266 14.75 10.53 11.34
CA ASP A 266 15.10 11.96 11.32
C ASP A 266 14.12 12.76 10.46
N LEU A 267 13.71 12.24 9.30
CA LEU A 267 12.78 12.92 8.42
C LEU A 267 11.38 13.12 9.06
N LEU A 268 10.89 12.13 9.80
CA LEU A 268 9.67 12.26 10.61
C LEU A 268 9.86 13.31 11.73
N CYS A 269 10.99 13.28 12.43
CA CYS A 269 11.31 14.24 13.48
C CYS A 269 11.39 15.67 12.93
N ARG A 270 12.07 15.87 11.79
CA ARG A 270 12.14 17.17 11.10
C ARG A 270 10.77 17.63 10.67
N THR A 271 9.91 16.72 10.22
CA THR A 271 8.52 17.05 9.84
C THR A 271 7.73 17.58 11.02
N ALA A 272 7.77 16.89 12.17
CA ALA A 272 7.13 17.36 13.39
C ALA A 272 7.72 18.70 13.90
N ARG A 273 9.05 18.85 13.90
CA ARG A 273 9.74 20.08 14.33
C ARG A 273 9.44 21.31 13.46
N ARG A 274 9.00 21.12 12.20
CA ARG A 274 8.49 22.22 11.35
C ARG A 274 7.10 22.73 11.76
N GLY A 275 6.46 22.13 12.76
CA GLY A 275 5.11 22.46 13.20
C GLY A 275 4.01 21.63 12.53
N VAL A 276 4.36 20.63 11.73
CA VAL A 276 3.38 19.71 11.13
C VAL A 276 2.87 18.76 12.23
N ALA A 277 1.55 18.59 12.34
CA ALA A 277 0.96 17.60 13.23
C ALA A 277 1.18 16.18 12.67
N VAL A 278 2.17 15.46 13.20
CA VAL A 278 2.47 14.08 12.79
C VAL A 278 1.78 13.09 13.73
N GLU A 279 0.91 12.23 13.18
CA GLU A 279 0.22 11.17 13.91
C GLU A 279 0.55 9.81 13.28
N ILE A 280 1.03 8.86 14.10
CA ILE A 280 1.38 7.50 13.67
C ILE A 280 0.49 6.51 14.42
N LEU A 281 -0.23 5.68 13.67
CA LEU A 281 -1.06 4.59 14.18
C LEU A 281 -0.44 3.24 13.81
N LEU A 282 -0.19 2.41 14.83
CA LEU A 282 0.56 1.16 14.71
C LEU A 282 -0.19 -0.01 15.35
N PRO A 283 0.11 -1.27 15.01
CA PRO A 283 -0.41 -2.41 15.75
C PRO A 283 -0.05 -2.38 17.23
N GLY A 284 -1.03 -2.68 18.08
CA GLY A 284 -0.83 -2.88 19.50
C GLY A 284 -0.43 -4.32 19.85
N ARG A 285 -1.11 -4.89 20.83
CA ARG A 285 -0.79 -6.23 21.38
C ARG A 285 -1.06 -7.39 20.41
N HIS A 286 -1.92 -7.18 19.41
CA HIS A 286 -2.33 -8.19 18.42
C HIS A 286 -1.46 -8.19 17.16
N ALA A 287 -0.28 -7.55 17.19
CA ALA A 287 0.67 -7.62 16.09
C ALA A 287 1.08 -9.08 15.81
N ASP A 288 0.90 -9.52 14.56
CA ASP A 288 1.28 -10.85 14.08
C ASP A 288 2.78 -11.12 14.26
N LYS A 289 3.61 -10.10 14.06
CA LYS A 289 5.07 -10.16 14.20
C LYS A 289 5.55 -9.28 15.35
N ARG A 290 5.71 -9.89 16.53
CA ARG A 290 6.27 -9.21 17.72
C ARG A 290 7.63 -8.57 17.44
N VAL A 291 8.46 -9.18 16.59
CA VAL A 291 9.79 -8.68 16.22
C VAL A 291 9.71 -7.34 15.50
N SER A 292 8.80 -7.20 14.53
CA SER A 292 8.58 -5.94 13.81
C SER A 292 8.12 -4.83 14.75
N ARG A 293 7.25 -5.16 15.72
CA ARG A 293 6.81 -4.21 16.76
C ARG A 293 7.97 -3.73 17.63
N LEU A 294 8.84 -4.64 18.07
CA LEU A 294 10.03 -4.29 18.86
C LEU A 294 11.03 -3.44 18.07
N ALA A 295 11.19 -3.71 16.78
CA ALA A 295 12.07 -2.95 15.90
C ALA A 295 11.64 -1.48 15.77
N GLY A 296 10.34 -1.21 15.68
CA GLY A 296 9.80 0.16 15.68
C GLY A 296 9.91 0.88 17.02
N GLN A 297 9.62 0.16 18.10
CA GLN A 297 9.58 0.70 19.47
C GLN A 297 10.87 1.40 19.91
N ARG A 298 12.02 0.97 19.39
CA ARG A 298 13.31 1.62 19.69
C ARG A 298 13.37 3.10 19.27
N HIS A 299 12.61 3.49 18.23
CA HIS A 299 12.60 4.86 17.69
C HIS A 299 11.56 5.76 18.36
N TYR A 300 10.70 5.20 19.21
CA TYR A 300 9.61 5.95 19.81
C TYR A 300 10.12 7.08 20.71
N ASP A 301 11.22 6.88 21.46
CA ASP A 301 11.77 7.94 22.31
C ASP A 301 12.10 9.19 21.48
N GLU A 302 12.81 9.03 20.36
CA GLU A 302 13.21 10.13 19.48
C GLU A 302 12.01 10.81 18.80
N LEU A 303 11.05 10.01 18.31
CA LEU A 303 9.85 10.50 17.64
C LEU A 303 8.95 11.30 18.60
N LEU A 304 8.70 10.74 19.80
CA LEU A 304 7.90 11.38 20.84
C LEU A 304 8.54 12.69 21.30
N ASP A 305 9.86 12.72 21.46
CA ASP A 305 10.62 13.93 21.82
C ASP A 305 10.56 15.01 20.74
N ALA A 306 10.44 14.62 19.47
CA ALA A 306 10.26 15.55 18.35
C ALA A 306 8.82 16.06 18.20
N GLY A 307 7.86 15.58 19.02
CA GLY A 307 6.45 15.97 18.98
C GLY A 307 5.56 15.10 18.09
N VAL A 308 6.06 13.94 17.61
CA VAL A 308 5.24 12.96 16.91
C VAL A 308 4.29 12.28 17.89
N ARG A 309 3.01 12.17 17.52
CA ARG A 309 2.00 11.45 18.31
C ARG A 309 1.92 10.02 17.82
N ILE A 310 2.12 9.04 18.70
CA ILE A 310 2.04 7.61 18.37
C ILE A 310 0.89 6.98 19.14
N ALA A 311 0.07 6.18 18.47
CA ALA A 311 -1.00 5.38 19.06
C ALA A 311 -0.92 3.92 18.61
N GLN A 312 -1.43 3.01 19.44
CA GLN A 312 -1.45 1.57 19.20
C GLN A 312 -2.87 1.07 19.08
N PHE A 313 -3.22 0.50 17.92
CA PHE A 313 -4.51 -0.09 17.65
C PHE A 313 -4.77 -1.29 18.58
N ARG A 314 -5.87 -1.20 19.33
CA ARG A 314 -6.21 -2.13 20.41
C ARG A 314 -7.08 -3.31 19.99
N PRO A 315 -8.11 -3.18 19.11
CA PRO A 315 -9.06 -4.26 18.86
C PRO A 315 -8.40 -5.52 18.28
N SER A 316 -7.52 -5.36 17.30
CA SER A 316 -6.96 -6.47 16.55
C SER A 316 -5.65 -6.11 15.83
N MET A 317 -5.24 -6.88 14.83
CA MET A 317 -4.10 -6.54 13.98
C MET A 317 -4.47 -5.41 13.01
N LEU A 318 -3.73 -4.30 13.06
CA LEU A 318 -3.81 -3.22 12.08
C LEU A 318 -2.85 -3.51 10.91
N HIS A 319 -3.37 -3.90 9.75
CA HIS A 319 -2.56 -4.23 8.57
C HIS A 319 -2.58 -3.16 7.47
N THR A 320 -2.98 -1.92 7.76
CA THR A 320 -3.01 -0.84 6.75
C THR A 320 -1.61 -0.41 6.28
N LYS A 321 -1.54 0.29 5.14
CA LYS A 321 -0.34 1.00 4.64
C LYS A 321 -0.75 2.33 3.99
N ILE A 322 -1.04 3.32 4.83
CA ILE A 322 -1.66 4.58 4.42
C ILE A 322 -0.87 5.75 4.97
N ILE A 323 -0.63 6.77 4.14
CA ILE A 323 -0.20 8.09 4.57
C ILE A 323 -1.21 9.11 4.05
N THR A 324 -1.72 10.01 4.89
CA THR A 324 -2.49 11.18 4.44
C THR A 324 -1.74 12.46 4.77
N MET A 325 -1.86 13.46 3.90
CA MET A 325 -1.13 14.72 3.99
C MET A 325 -2.07 15.90 3.73
N ASP A 326 -2.14 16.80 4.72
CA ASP A 326 -2.79 18.12 4.65
C ASP A 326 -4.26 18.11 4.17
N GLY A 327 -4.95 16.96 4.22
CA GLY A 327 -6.29 16.80 3.66
C GLY A 327 -6.35 16.96 2.13
N THR A 328 -5.22 16.81 1.43
CA THR A 328 -5.10 17.06 -0.02
C THR A 328 -4.59 15.86 -0.80
N ALA A 329 -3.72 15.06 -0.18
CA ALA A 329 -3.14 13.91 -0.84
C ALA A 329 -3.04 12.71 0.11
N SER A 330 -3.03 11.53 -0.48
CA SER A 330 -2.84 10.28 0.23
C SER A 330 -1.94 9.32 -0.54
N LEU A 331 -1.22 8.50 0.20
CA LEU A 331 -0.51 7.34 -0.30
C LEU A 331 -1.23 6.10 0.21
N ILE A 332 -1.62 5.19 -0.68
CA ILE A 332 -2.28 3.93 -0.33
C ILE A 332 -1.80 2.79 -1.24
N GLY A 333 -1.54 1.62 -0.68
CA GLY A 333 -1.03 0.47 -1.43
C GLY A 333 -0.49 -0.63 -0.54
N SER A 334 0.58 -1.30 -0.96
CA SER A 334 1.14 -2.47 -0.29
C SER A 334 2.39 -2.18 0.56
N THR A 335 3.05 -1.04 0.38
CA THR A 335 4.35 -0.70 0.99
C THR A 335 4.25 -0.44 2.49
N ASN A 336 4.92 -1.26 3.29
CA ASN A 336 5.08 -0.98 4.72
C ASN A 336 6.19 0.05 4.99
N PHE A 337 6.15 0.68 6.17
CA PHE A 337 7.19 1.61 6.63
C PHE A 337 8.36 0.86 7.31
N ASN A 338 8.96 -0.09 6.60
CA ASN A 338 10.11 -0.89 7.04
C ASN A 338 11.15 -0.99 5.92
N ARG A 339 12.39 -1.35 6.29
CA ARG A 339 13.47 -1.45 5.32
C ARG A 339 13.19 -2.48 4.24
N ARG A 340 12.56 -3.61 4.58
CA ARG A 340 12.22 -4.65 3.60
C ARG A 340 11.32 -4.15 2.47
N SER A 341 10.18 -3.53 2.78
CA SER A 341 9.26 -2.99 1.75
C SER A 341 9.89 -1.86 0.95
N LEU A 342 10.78 -1.07 1.58
CA LEU A 342 11.44 0.03 0.90
C LEU A 342 12.56 -0.45 -0.05
N ASP A 343 13.41 -1.39 0.40
CA ASP A 343 14.63 -1.80 -0.32
C ASP A 343 14.48 -3.04 -1.21
N HIS A 344 13.56 -3.96 -0.87
CA HIS A 344 13.69 -5.35 -1.30
C HIS A 344 12.43 -5.98 -1.86
N ASP A 345 11.24 -5.54 -1.48
CA ASP A 345 10.01 -6.15 -2.00
C ASP A 345 9.51 -5.41 -3.24
N GLU A 346 8.83 -6.16 -4.10
CA GLU A 346 8.07 -5.55 -5.17
C GLU A 346 6.75 -5.03 -4.62
N GLU A 347 6.58 -3.71 -4.71
CA GLU A 347 5.47 -2.99 -4.08
C GLU A 347 4.71 -2.15 -5.10
N ILE A 348 3.49 -1.76 -4.74
CA ILE A 348 2.68 -0.81 -5.48
C ILE A 348 2.05 0.18 -4.51
N MET A 349 2.13 1.47 -4.84
CA MET A 349 1.52 2.56 -4.09
C MET A 349 0.85 3.53 -5.05
N LEU A 350 -0.33 4.00 -4.68
CA LEU A 350 -1.02 5.09 -5.36
C LEU A 350 -0.74 6.37 -4.61
N ALA A 351 -0.18 7.38 -5.29
CA ALA A 351 -0.21 8.75 -4.82
C ALA A 351 -1.47 9.41 -5.39
N VAL A 352 -2.46 9.63 -4.53
CA VAL A 352 -3.76 10.17 -4.90
C VAL A 352 -3.84 11.61 -4.42
N ILE A 353 -4.03 12.54 -5.34
CA ILE A 353 -4.28 13.96 -5.07
C ILE A 353 -5.77 14.20 -5.29
N ASP A 354 -6.51 14.09 -4.19
CA ASP A 354 -7.96 14.23 -4.16
C ASP A 354 -8.41 14.46 -2.70
N ARG A 355 -9.23 15.49 -2.47
CA ARG A 355 -9.67 15.88 -1.13
C ARG A 355 -10.70 14.93 -0.54
N GLU A 356 -11.60 14.41 -1.36
CA GLU A 356 -12.68 13.52 -0.93
C GLU A 356 -12.11 12.16 -0.52
N VAL A 357 -11.22 11.60 -1.36
CA VAL A 357 -10.50 10.36 -1.05
C VAL A 357 -9.68 10.54 0.23
N THR A 358 -8.93 11.65 0.34
CA THR A 358 -8.11 11.92 1.53
C THR A 358 -8.97 12.10 2.78
N ALA A 359 -10.12 12.77 2.67
CA ALA A 359 -11.05 12.95 3.79
C ALA A 359 -11.63 11.61 4.28
N ARG A 360 -12.00 10.71 3.36
CA ARG A 360 -12.49 9.36 3.71
C ARG A 360 -11.42 8.53 4.42
N LEU A 361 -10.17 8.59 3.96
CA LEU A 361 -9.04 7.94 4.64
C LEU A 361 -8.75 8.56 6.02
N ASP A 362 -8.85 9.89 6.14
CA ASP A 362 -8.71 10.59 7.42
C ASP A 362 -9.83 10.23 8.41
N GLU A 363 -11.05 10.01 7.92
CA GLU A 363 -12.16 9.50 8.71
C GLU A 363 -11.87 8.08 9.22
N HIS A 364 -11.42 7.19 8.34
CA HIS A 364 -11.04 5.81 8.71
C HIS A 364 -9.97 5.83 9.80
N PHE A 365 -8.91 6.64 9.62
CA PHE A 365 -7.85 6.82 10.61
C PHE A 365 -8.40 7.33 11.94
N THR A 366 -9.33 8.30 11.92
CA THR A 366 -9.91 8.87 13.14
C THR A 366 -10.73 7.84 13.91
N ARG A 367 -11.51 6.99 13.21
CA ARG A 367 -12.24 5.88 13.83
C ARG A 367 -11.29 4.86 14.46
N ASP A 368 -10.22 4.50 13.75
CA ASP A 368 -9.23 3.55 14.25
C ASP A 368 -8.45 4.14 15.46
N LEU A 369 -8.14 5.43 15.44
CA LEU A 369 -7.49 6.15 16.53
C LEU A 369 -8.37 6.21 17.79
N ALA A 370 -9.69 6.38 17.65
CA ALA A 370 -10.63 6.48 18.77
C ALA A 370 -10.66 5.23 19.66
N VAL A 371 -10.29 4.07 19.11
CA VAL A 371 -10.22 2.80 19.84
C VAL A 371 -8.77 2.40 20.19
N SER A 372 -7.81 3.29 19.99
CA SER A 372 -6.38 3.04 20.17
C SER A 372 -5.81 3.61 21.46
N ASP A 373 -4.72 3.00 21.95
CA ASP A 373 -4.03 3.46 23.15
C ASP A 373 -2.89 4.43 22.78
N PRO A 374 -2.83 5.66 23.33
CA PRO A 374 -1.72 6.56 23.08
C PRO A 374 -0.43 6.05 23.73
N VAL A 375 0.70 6.27 23.05
CA VAL A 375 2.03 6.04 23.62
C VAL A 375 2.49 7.30 24.33
N GLU A 376 2.37 7.31 25.66
CA GLU A 376 2.75 8.46 26.48
C GLU A 376 4.28 8.57 26.63
N PRO A 377 4.90 9.75 26.36
CA PRO A 377 6.36 9.93 26.44
C PRO A 377 6.94 9.57 27.82
N GLY A 378 6.29 10.00 28.91
CA GLY A 378 6.76 9.75 30.28
C GLY A 378 6.68 8.28 30.68
N ARG A 379 5.62 7.57 30.26
CA ARG A 379 5.45 6.14 30.51
C ARG A 379 6.43 5.31 29.67
N TRP A 380 6.62 5.69 28.42
CA TRP A 380 7.50 4.99 27.49
C TRP A 380 8.98 5.04 27.91
N ARG A 381 9.45 6.19 28.40
CA ARG A 381 10.80 6.34 28.95
C ARG A 381 11.06 5.43 30.15
N ARG A 382 10.03 5.11 30.94
CA ARG A 382 10.12 4.26 32.14
C ARG A 382 10.01 2.76 31.86
N ARG A 383 9.99 2.33 30.59
CA ARG A 383 9.94 0.90 30.24
C ARG A 383 11.14 0.14 30.81
N GLY A 384 10.87 -1.07 31.32
CA GLY A 384 11.83 -1.87 32.07
C GLY A 384 13.06 -2.30 31.25
N VAL A 385 14.15 -2.61 31.95
CA VAL A 385 15.43 -3.03 31.35
C VAL A 385 15.30 -4.26 30.46
N VAL A 386 14.41 -5.19 30.80
CA VAL A 386 14.12 -6.38 29.99
C VAL A 386 13.51 -6.00 28.63
N HIS A 387 12.59 -5.03 28.62
CA HIS A 387 11.97 -4.57 27.39
C HIS A 387 12.99 -3.86 26.49
N ARG A 388 13.87 -3.02 27.07
CA ARG A 388 14.99 -2.40 26.34
C ARG A 388 15.97 -3.43 25.77
N ALA A 389 16.27 -4.49 26.52
CA ALA A 389 17.11 -5.59 26.03
C ALA A 389 16.45 -6.34 24.85
N MET A 390 15.13 -6.53 24.89
CA MET A 390 14.38 -7.11 23.76
C MET A 390 14.36 -6.18 22.52
N GLU A 391 14.28 -4.87 22.70
CA GLU A 391 14.45 -3.91 21.60
C GLU A 391 15.86 -3.98 20.99
N ALA A 392 16.89 -4.13 21.82
CA ALA A 392 18.27 -4.24 21.36
C ALA A 392 18.55 -5.59 20.64
N SER A 393 17.92 -6.68 21.07
CA SER A 393 18.17 -8.01 20.50
C SER A 393 17.67 -8.17 19.06
N VAL A 394 16.73 -7.34 18.62
CA VAL A 394 16.21 -7.37 17.24
C VAL A 394 17.05 -6.52 16.25
N VAL A 395 18.04 -5.77 16.73
CA VAL A 395 18.90 -4.92 15.89
C VAL A 395 19.61 -5.69 14.77
N PRO A 396 20.22 -6.87 14.99
CA PRO A 396 20.94 -7.59 13.93
C PRO A 396 20.03 -8.06 12.79
N ILE A 397 18.77 -8.37 13.11
CA ILE A 397 17.80 -8.93 12.15
C ILE A 397 16.93 -7.87 11.48
N ARG A 398 17.00 -6.59 11.92
CA ARG A 398 16.18 -5.48 11.40
C ARG A 398 16.28 -5.29 9.89
N ARG A 399 17.43 -5.63 9.31
CA ARG A 399 17.67 -5.51 7.86
C ARG A 399 16.78 -6.45 7.05
N PHE A 400 16.30 -7.53 7.67
CA PHE A 400 15.46 -8.55 7.05
C PHE A 400 13.97 -8.38 7.39
N LEU A 401 13.64 -7.44 8.28
CA LEU A 401 12.28 -7.06 8.67
C LEU A 401 11.78 -5.88 7.82
#